data_AF-F6B844-F1
#
_entry.id   AF-F6B844-F1
#
_cell.length_a   1.000
_cell.length_b   1.000
_cell.length_c   1.000
_cell.angle_alpha   90.00
_cell.angle_beta   90.00
_cell.angle_gamma   90.00
#
_symmetry.space_group_name_H-M   'P 1'
#
loop_
_entity.id
_entity.type
_entity.pdbx_description
1 polymer ?
#
loop_
_entity_poly.entity_id
_entity_poly.type
_entity_poly.pdbx_seq_one_letter_code
_entity_poly.pdbx_strand_id
1 'polypeptide(L)'
;MKKVVSVSLGSSKRNHTVQVELLGENFSISRIGTDGDINKAIKMIQQLDGNVDAIGLGGIDVYLYACHNRYVIKDGMRMLKAAKVTPVVDGSGLKNTLERQAVAYLAEQGLLTRGSKVLMVSAMDRFGMAEAMDNIGCQLILGDAMFALGIPFPIYSLEKLQRIASKIMPIISRLPFTMIYPTGSKQDKQSRLRATKFASYYHHAEVIAGDYHFIHKYLPEKLNGQMIITNTITAADVELLMERGAAMLVTTTPEFQGRTFGTNVMEAVFLALLGKRWDEATPEDYAALLQQLNWQPKIIKLKKEINAQVQESPAP
;
A
#
# COMPACT_ATOMS: atom_id res chain seq x y z
N MET A 1 20.33 -10.91 18.19
CA MET A 1 19.97 -9.89 17.17
C MET A 1 19.30 -10.60 16.02
N LYS A 2 18.01 -10.34 15.80
CA LYS A 2 17.22 -10.91 14.69
C LYS A 2 17.58 -10.22 13.37
N LYS A 3 17.56 -10.94 12.28
CA LYS A 3 17.87 -10.47 10.92
C LYS A 3 16.65 -10.62 10.03
N VAL A 4 16.21 -9.51 9.44
CA VAL A 4 15.10 -9.48 8.48
C VAL A 4 15.60 -8.88 7.18
N VAL A 5 15.35 -9.58 6.07
CA VAL A 5 15.78 -9.09 4.75
C VAL A 5 14.59 -9.04 3.79
N SER A 6 14.30 -7.84 3.27
CA SER A 6 13.35 -7.66 2.19
C SER A 6 14.04 -7.77 0.84
N VAL A 7 13.75 -8.83 0.09
CA VAL A 7 14.16 -9.01 -1.31
C VAL A 7 13.09 -8.38 -2.21
N SER A 8 13.43 -7.30 -2.90
CA SER A 8 12.47 -6.44 -3.60
C SER A 8 12.72 -6.40 -5.11
N LEU A 9 11.68 -6.53 -5.93
CA LEU A 9 11.75 -6.27 -7.38
C LEU A 9 11.90 -4.78 -7.74
N GLY A 10 11.73 -3.88 -6.77
CA GLY A 10 12.02 -2.44 -6.95
C GLY A 10 13.51 -2.14 -7.12
N SER A 11 13.84 -0.85 -7.34
CA SER A 11 15.22 -0.44 -7.62
C SER A 11 16.19 -0.71 -6.47
N SER A 12 17.41 -1.11 -6.83
CA SER A 12 18.57 -1.25 -5.95
C SER A 12 19.10 0.08 -5.41
N LYS A 13 18.77 1.22 -6.06
CA LYS A 13 19.11 2.56 -5.55
C LYS A 13 18.51 2.86 -4.17
N ARG A 14 17.45 2.15 -3.80
CA ARG A 14 16.76 2.25 -2.50
C ARG A 14 17.26 1.22 -1.48
N ASN A 15 18.39 0.57 -1.75
CA ASN A 15 18.99 -0.38 -0.81
C ASN A 15 19.43 0.33 0.46
N HIS A 16 19.14 -0.29 1.59
CA HIS A 16 19.54 0.22 2.88
C HIS A 16 19.49 -0.89 3.92
N THR A 17 20.22 -0.66 5.01
CA THR A 17 20.18 -1.47 6.23
C THR A 17 20.03 -0.52 7.40
N VAL A 18 19.22 -0.94 8.38
CA VAL A 18 19.08 -0.23 9.66
C VAL A 18 19.21 -1.24 10.80
N GLN A 19 19.57 -0.72 11.97
CA GLN A 19 19.46 -1.44 13.22
C GLN A 19 18.45 -0.72 14.09
N VAL A 20 17.44 -1.46 14.57
CA VAL A 20 16.33 -0.90 15.35
C VAL A 20 15.99 -1.84 16.51
N GLU A 21 15.52 -1.28 17.60
CA GLU A 21 14.92 -2.04 18.69
C GLU A 21 13.39 -1.95 18.57
N LEU A 22 12.73 -3.11 18.57
CA LEU A 22 11.27 -3.21 18.48
C LEU A 22 10.78 -4.23 19.52
N LEU A 23 9.90 -3.78 20.43
CA LEU A 23 9.34 -4.61 21.52
C LEU A 23 10.41 -5.33 22.35
N GLY A 24 11.53 -4.67 22.64
CA GLY A 24 12.65 -5.22 23.42
C GLY A 24 13.59 -6.14 22.63
N GLU A 25 13.37 -6.33 21.33
CA GLU A 25 14.20 -7.15 20.46
C GLU A 25 15.01 -6.30 19.48
N ASN A 26 16.30 -6.62 19.35
CA ASN A 26 17.21 -5.93 18.43
C ASN A 26 17.16 -6.56 17.03
N PHE A 27 16.83 -5.75 16.02
CA PHE A 27 16.74 -6.15 14.62
C PHE A 27 17.82 -5.50 13.76
N SER A 28 18.37 -6.27 12.83
CA SER A 28 19.02 -5.79 11.62
C SER A 28 18.07 -5.97 10.45
N ILE A 29 17.55 -4.87 9.90
CA ILE A 29 16.58 -4.89 8.80
C ILE A 29 17.24 -4.36 7.53
N SER A 30 17.24 -5.16 6.47
CA SER A 30 17.81 -4.77 5.17
C SER A 30 16.78 -4.84 4.06
N ARG A 31 16.80 -3.88 3.14
CA ARG A 31 16.07 -3.95 1.87
C ARG A 31 17.06 -4.04 0.72
N ILE A 32 16.90 -5.05 -0.12
CA ILE A 32 17.76 -5.30 -1.28
C ILE A 32 16.89 -5.38 -2.54
N GLY A 33 17.11 -4.44 -3.46
CA GLY A 33 16.46 -4.35 -4.76
C GLY A 33 17.13 -5.23 -5.81
N THR A 34 16.33 -5.81 -6.69
CA THR A 34 16.78 -6.62 -7.83
C THR A 34 16.47 -5.99 -9.19
N ASP A 35 16.00 -4.74 -9.21
CA ASP A 35 15.76 -3.95 -10.42
C ASP A 35 14.82 -4.65 -11.43
N GLY A 36 13.85 -5.41 -10.90
CA GLY A 36 12.86 -6.16 -11.68
C GLY A 36 13.30 -7.57 -12.08
N ASP A 37 14.52 -7.99 -11.76
CA ASP A 37 15.01 -9.33 -12.05
C ASP A 37 14.51 -10.34 -10.99
N ILE A 38 13.52 -11.14 -11.40
CA ILE A 38 12.91 -12.19 -10.60
C ILE A 38 13.89 -13.35 -10.35
N ASN A 39 14.74 -13.69 -11.33
CA ASN A 39 15.69 -14.79 -11.16
C ASN A 39 16.78 -14.42 -10.16
N LYS A 40 17.25 -13.17 -10.21
CA LYS A 40 18.15 -12.60 -9.19
C LYS A 40 17.49 -12.62 -7.80
N ALA A 41 16.21 -12.26 -7.71
CA ALA A 41 15.47 -12.32 -6.45
C ALA A 41 15.36 -13.74 -5.90
N ILE A 42 15.02 -14.73 -6.73
CA ILE A 42 14.96 -16.14 -6.34
C ILE A 42 16.31 -16.64 -5.82
N LYS A 43 17.40 -16.37 -6.54
CA LYS A 43 18.76 -16.75 -6.10
C LYS A 43 19.13 -16.15 -4.75
N MET A 44 18.76 -14.88 -4.53
CA MET A 44 19.00 -14.19 -3.27
C MET A 44 18.18 -14.79 -2.12
N ILE A 45 16.91 -15.11 -2.35
CA ILE A 45 16.06 -15.78 -1.35
C ILE A 45 16.65 -17.14 -0.97
N GLN A 46 17.13 -17.92 -1.94
CA GLN A 46 17.80 -19.21 -1.69
C GLN A 46 19.07 -19.07 -0.85
N GLN A 47 19.84 -18.00 -1.04
CA GLN A 47 21.04 -17.71 -0.25
C GLN A 47 20.71 -17.27 1.18
N LEU A 48 19.58 -16.59 1.37
CA LEU A 48 19.13 -16.11 2.67
C LEU A 48 18.41 -17.18 3.49
N ASP A 49 17.84 -18.18 2.83
CA ASP A 49 17.12 -19.28 3.48
C ASP A 49 18.01 -20.02 4.49
N GLY A 50 17.55 -20.11 5.73
CA GLY A 50 18.30 -20.65 6.88
C GLY A 50 19.32 -19.70 7.52
N ASN A 51 19.56 -18.52 6.93
CA ASN A 51 20.57 -17.56 7.42
C ASN A 51 19.98 -16.28 8.04
N VAL A 52 18.65 -16.07 7.92
CA VAL A 52 17.91 -14.94 8.47
C VAL A 52 16.60 -15.41 9.11
N ASP A 53 16.06 -14.60 10.03
CA ASP A 53 14.86 -14.93 10.80
C ASP A 53 13.58 -14.84 9.97
N ALA A 54 13.50 -13.89 9.02
CA ALA A 54 12.38 -13.76 8.09
C ALA A 54 12.76 -13.00 6.82
N ILE A 55 12.04 -13.29 5.72
CA ILE A 55 12.22 -12.64 4.42
C ILE A 55 10.92 -11.95 3.99
N GLY A 56 11.01 -10.67 3.61
CA GLY A 56 9.93 -9.95 2.97
C GLY A 56 10.08 -9.94 1.45
N LEU A 57 9.00 -10.20 0.71
CA LEU A 57 8.95 -10.05 -0.75
C LEU A 57 8.47 -8.64 -1.10
N GLY A 58 9.35 -7.84 -1.68
CA GLY A 58 9.05 -6.43 -2.00
C GLY A 58 8.71 -6.23 -3.47
N GLY A 59 7.76 -5.34 -3.75
CA GLY A 59 7.38 -4.98 -5.13
C GLY A 59 6.70 -6.11 -5.90
N ILE A 60 6.16 -7.10 -5.19
CA ILE A 60 5.32 -8.17 -5.71
C ILE A 60 4.41 -8.69 -4.60
N ASP A 61 3.15 -8.97 -4.93
CA ASP A 61 2.25 -9.73 -4.08
C ASP A 61 2.25 -11.20 -4.53
N VAL A 62 2.24 -12.12 -3.57
CA VAL A 62 1.92 -13.53 -3.76
C VAL A 62 0.41 -13.68 -3.89
N TYR A 63 -0.36 -12.91 -3.13
CA TYR A 63 -1.80 -13.01 -3.05
C TYR A 63 -2.50 -11.68 -3.31
N LEU A 64 -3.45 -11.69 -4.26
CA LEU A 64 -4.46 -10.64 -4.37
C LEU A 64 -5.79 -11.14 -3.81
N TYR A 65 -6.59 -10.22 -3.28
CA TYR A 65 -7.84 -10.55 -2.59
C TYR A 65 -9.02 -9.91 -3.30
N ALA A 66 -10.13 -10.65 -3.40
CA ALA A 66 -11.44 -10.08 -3.69
C ALA A 66 -12.49 -10.81 -2.86
N CYS A 67 -12.98 -10.14 -1.82
CA CYS A 67 -13.83 -10.74 -0.79
C CYS A 67 -13.15 -11.98 -0.20
N HIS A 68 -13.87 -13.09 -0.11
CA HIS A 68 -13.36 -14.36 0.42
C HIS A 68 -12.42 -15.12 -0.55
N ASN A 69 -12.18 -14.60 -1.76
CA ASN A 69 -11.32 -15.27 -2.74
C ASN A 69 -9.91 -14.70 -2.71
N ARG A 70 -8.94 -15.61 -2.65
CA ARG A 70 -7.51 -15.31 -2.75
C ARG A 70 -6.96 -15.84 -4.07
N TYR A 71 -6.30 -14.97 -4.84
CA TYR A 71 -5.72 -15.30 -6.14
C TYR A 71 -4.20 -15.30 -6.06
N VAL A 72 -3.60 -16.41 -6.47
CA VAL A 72 -2.14 -16.60 -6.41
C VAL A 72 -1.47 -16.02 -7.64
N ILE A 73 -0.59 -15.05 -7.46
CA ILE A 73 0.28 -14.53 -8.53
C ILE A 73 1.44 -15.50 -8.73
N LYS A 74 1.60 -15.99 -9.98
CA LYS A 74 2.59 -17.03 -10.31
C LYS A 74 4.02 -16.63 -9.94
N ASP A 75 4.43 -15.41 -10.25
CA ASP A 75 5.79 -14.93 -9.95
C ASP A 75 6.03 -14.74 -8.44
N GLY A 76 5.05 -14.21 -7.70
CA GLY A 76 5.12 -14.10 -6.25
C GLY A 76 5.26 -15.48 -5.61
N MET A 77 4.45 -16.44 -6.04
CA MET A 77 4.52 -17.83 -5.56
C MET A 77 5.86 -18.51 -5.89
N ARG A 78 6.48 -18.20 -7.02
CA ARG A 78 7.84 -18.69 -7.35
C ARG A 78 8.88 -18.16 -6.37
N MET A 79 8.81 -16.87 -6.03
CA MET A 79 9.70 -16.25 -5.04
C MET A 79 9.46 -16.81 -3.63
N LEU A 80 8.19 -16.97 -3.22
CA LEU A 80 7.83 -17.55 -1.93
C LEU A 80 8.43 -18.95 -1.75
N LYS A 81 8.29 -19.81 -2.76
CA LYS A 81 8.77 -21.21 -2.73
C LYS A 81 10.30 -21.36 -2.82
N ALA A 82 11.03 -20.27 -3.02
CA ALA A 82 12.49 -20.28 -3.12
C ALA A 82 13.17 -20.52 -1.77
N ALA A 83 12.53 -20.14 -0.66
CA ALA A 83 12.93 -20.53 0.68
C ALA A 83 12.14 -21.77 1.15
N LYS A 84 12.79 -22.63 1.93
CA LYS A 84 12.21 -23.84 2.53
C LYS A 84 12.08 -23.72 4.04
N VAL A 85 13.07 -23.12 4.69
CA VAL A 85 13.16 -23.06 6.16
C VAL A 85 12.67 -21.71 6.67
N THR A 86 13.29 -20.63 6.19
CA THR A 86 13.01 -19.27 6.66
C THR A 86 11.59 -18.84 6.29
N PRO A 87 10.82 -18.27 7.24
CA PRO A 87 9.52 -17.66 6.95
C PRO A 87 9.63 -16.57 5.88
N VAL A 88 8.74 -16.62 4.89
CA VAL A 88 8.69 -15.64 3.80
C VAL A 88 7.28 -15.08 3.68
N VAL A 89 7.18 -13.77 3.51
CA VAL A 89 5.91 -13.02 3.45
C VAL A 89 5.92 -11.96 2.37
N ASP A 90 4.74 -11.49 1.92
CA ASP A 90 4.63 -10.40 0.93
C ASP A 90 4.02 -9.10 1.48
N GLY A 91 3.67 -9.06 2.76
CA GLY A 91 3.00 -7.95 3.42
C GLY A 91 1.48 -8.03 3.43
N SER A 92 0.86 -8.99 2.75
CA SER A 92 -0.59 -9.01 2.53
C SER A 92 -1.40 -9.33 3.79
N GLY A 93 -0.89 -10.12 4.73
CA GLY A 93 -1.56 -10.35 6.02
C GLY A 93 -1.55 -9.07 6.87
N LEU A 94 -0.41 -8.39 6.92
CA LEU A 94 -0.30 -7.09 7.60
C LEU A 94 -1.13 -6.00 6.91
N LYS A 95 -1.09 -5.86 5.57
CA LYS A 95 -1.94 -4.91 4.81
C LYS A 95 -3.41 -5.07 5.20
N ASN A 96 -3.90 -6.31 5.16
CA ASN A 96 -5.28 -6.63 5.47
C ASN A 96 -5.66 -6.28 6.91
N THR A 97 -4.75 -6.37 7.87
CA THR A 97 -5.04 -6.00 9.26
C THR A 97 -4.94 -4.49 9.47
N LEU A 98 -3.81 -3.91 9.07
CA LEU A 98 -3.45 -2.52 9.28
C LEU A 98 -4.43 -1.55 8.59
N GLU A 99 -4.81 -1.85 7.36
CA GLU A 99 -5.65 -0.94 6.58
C GLU A 99 -7.09 -0.88 7.12
N ARG A 100 -7.60 -1.99 7.65
CA ARG A 100 -8.90 -2.01 8.35
C ARG A 100 -8.88 -1.14 9.60
N GLN A 101 -7.82 -1.27 10.41
CA GLN A 101 -7.63 -0.43 11.60
C GLN A 101 -7.49 1.05 11.25
N ALA A 102 -6.72 1.39 10.22
CA ALA A 102 -6.55 2.76 9.79
C ALA A 102 -7.89 3.38 9.33
N VAL A 103 -8.69 2.65 8.57
CA VAL A 103 -10.02 3.12 8.13
C VAL A 103 -10.97 3.28 9.31
N ALA A 104 -11.00 2.33 10.25
CA ALA A 104 -11.81 2.42 11.47
C ALA A 104 -11.42 3.66 12.31
N TYR A 105 -10.13 3.90 12.51
CA TYR A 105 -9.62 5.08 13.19
C TYR A 105 -10.07 6.37 12.51
N LEU A 106 -9.98 6.46 11.18
CA LEU A 106 -10.44 7.65 10.45
C LEU A 106 -11.96 7.87 10.58
N ALA A 107 -12.75 6.80 10.66
CA ALA A 107 -14.18 6.90 10.90
C ALA A 107 -14.49 7.42 12.31
N GLU A 108 -13.77 6.93 13.33
CA GLU A 108 -13.87 7.41 14.71
C GLU A 108 -13.51 8.89 14.84
N GLN A 109 -12.53 9.37 14.06
CA GLN A 109 -12.16 10.79 13.99
C GLN A 109 -13.15 11.65 13.18
N GLY A 110 -14.20 11.07 12.60
CA GLY A 110 -15.17 11.76 11.74
C GLY A 110 -14.62 12.17 10.38
N LEU A 111 -13.47 11.64 9.98
CA LEU A 111 -12.82 11.94 8.70
C LEU A 111 -13.34 11.07 7.54
N LEU A 112 -13.87 9.89 7.86
CA LEU A 112 -14.62 9.04 6.94
C LEU A 112 -16.02 8.82 7.50
N THR A 113 -17.04 9.04 6.68
CA THR A 113 -18.43 8.92 7.11
C THR A 113 -19.25 8.17 6.06
N ARG A 114 -20.44 7.70 6.46
CA ARG A 114 -21.39 7.13 5.53
C ARG A 114 -21.69 8.13 4.41
N GLY A 115 -21.59 7.68 3.16
CA GLY A 115 -21.80 8.51 1.99
C GLY A 115 -20.55 9.23 1.46
N SER A 116 -19.43 9.21 2.19
CA SER A 116 -18.15 9.76 1.70
C SER A 116 -17.78 9.13 0.35
N LYS A 117 -17.44 9.96 -0.63
CA LYS A 117 -17.12 9.50 -2.00
C LYS A 117 -15.65 9.10 -2.09
N VAL A 118 -15.39 7.82 -2.28
CA VAL A 118 -14.04 7.27 -2.29
C VAL A 118 -13.68 6.71 -3.66
N LEU A 119 -12.54 7.13 -4.19
CA LEU A 119 -11.87 6.45 -5.30
C LEU A 119 -10.80 5.51 -4.76
N MET A 120 -11.04 4.20 -4.83
CA MET A 120 -10.03 3.18 -4.56
C MET A 120 -9.26 2.89 -5.85
N VAL A 121 -7.99 3.31 -5.95
CA VAL A 121 -7.21 3.13 -7.20
C VAL A 121 -6.87 1.66 -7.50
N SER A 122 -6.81 0.82 -6.48
CA SER A 122 -6.61 -0.64 -6.60
C SER A 122 -7.20 -1.31 -5.36
N ALA A 123 -8.42 -1.84 -5.48
CA ALA A 123 -9.10 -2.50 -4.37
C ALA A 123 -8.61 -3.93 -4.16
N MET A 124 -8.17 -4.63 -5.20
CA MET A 124 -7.67 -6.02 -5.05
C MET A 124 -6.31 -6.12 -4.33
N ASP A 125 -5.44 -5.11 -4.48
CA ASP A 125 -4.18 -5.00 -3.73
C ASP A 125 -4.44 -4.59 -2.26
N ARG A 126 -5.46 -3.76 -2.04
CA ARG A 126 -5.77 -3.15 -0.73
C ARG A 126 -7.18 -3.48 -0.29
N PHE A 127 -7.47 -4.77 -0.30
CA PHE A 127 -8.83 -5.26 -0.08
C PHE A 127 -9.32 -4.92 1.33
N GLY A 128 -8.48 -5.02 2.35
CA GLY A 128 -8.82 -4.63 3.71
C GLY A 128 -9.27 -3.16 3.83
N MET A 129 -8.61 -2.24 3.11
CA MET A 129 -9.02 -0.84 3.04
C MET A 129 -10.39 -0.68 2.37
N ALA A 130 -10.58 -1.31 1.20
CA ALA A 130 -11.81 -1.21 0.44
C ALA A 130 -13.01 -1.77 1.21
N GLU A 131 -12.84 -2.94 1.84
CA GLU A 131 -13.86 -3.58 2.66
C GLU A 131 -14.24 -2.75 3.89
N ALA A 132 -13.26 -2.18 4.60
CA ALA A 132 -13.56 -1.33 5.76
C ALA A 132 -14.34 -0.07 5.35
N MET A 133 -14.03 0.53 4.21
CA MET A 133 -14.75 1.70 3.70
C MET A 133 -16.17 1.34 3.23
N ASP A 134 -16.35 0.18 2.61
CA ASP A 134 -17.67 -0.35 2.24
C ASP A 134 -18.54 -0.58 3.48
N ASN A 135 -17.97 -1.17 4.54
CA ASN A 135 -18.64 -1.42 5.81
C ASN A 135 -19.09 -0.13 6.53
N ILE A 136 -18.33 0.96 6.41
CA ILE A 136 -18.73 2.30 6.90
C ILE A 136 -19.94 2.85 6.09
N GLY A 137 -20.14 2.36 4.87
CA GLY A 137 -21.14 2.84 3.93
C GLY A 137 -20.64 4.00 3.06
N CYS A 138 -19.34 4.05 2.76
CA CYS A 138 -18.77 4.97 1.78
C CYS A 138 -19.29 4.65 0.36
N GLN A 139 -19.37 5.66 -0.51
CA GLN A 139 -19.67 5.47 -1.93
C GLN A 139 -18.38 5.16 -2.69
N LEU A 140 -18.16 3.88 -3.00
CA LEU A 140 -16.91 3.43 -3.60
C LEU A 140 -16.91 3.50 -5.12
N ILE A 141 -15.80 3.97 -5.68
CA ILE A 141 -15.39 3.76 -7.07
C ILE A 141 -14.11 2.93 -7.04
N LEU A 142 -14.21 1.67 -7.45
CA LEU A 142 -13.09 0.72 -7.50
C LEU A 142 -12.45 0.79 -8.88
N GLY A 143 -11.21 1.28 -8.91
CA GLY A 143 -10.46 1.66 -10.10
C GLY A 143 -9.61 0.56 -10.71
N ASP A 144 -9.72 -0.67 -10.24
CA ASP A 144 -8.89 -1.81 -10.65
C ASP A 144 -8.82 -1.96 -12.18
N ALA A 145 -9.96 -1.96 -12.88
CA ALA A 145 -9.98 -2.04 -14.34
C ALA A 145 -9.40 -0.78 -15.03
N MET A 146 -9.65 0.40 -14.45
CA MET A 146 -9.20 1.68 -15.00
C MET A 146 -7.69 1.81 -14.92
N PHE A 147 -7.12 1.52 -13.76
CA PHE A 147 -5.73 1.82 -13.48
C PHE A 147 -4.80 0.64 -13.75
N ALA A 148 -5.23 -0.61 -13.49
CA ALA A 148 -4.41 -1.77 -13.82
C ALA A 148 -4.48 -2.09 -15.33
N LEU A 149 -5.67 -2.06 -15.93
CA LEU A 149 -5.89 -2.48 -17.33
C LEU A 149 -6.04 -1.32 -18.32
N GLY A 150 -6.29 -0.08 -17.87
CA GLY A 150 -6.53 1.07 -18.75
C GLY A 150 -7.94 1.15 -19.33
N ILE A 151 -8.85 0.29 -18.85
CA ILE A 151 -10.23 0.16 -19.34
C ILE A 151 -11.11 1.13 -18.55
N PRO A 152 -11.80 2.11 -19.18
CA PRO A 152 -12.62 3.10 -18.49
C PRO A 152 -13.95 2.51 -17.99
N PHE A 153 -13.87 1.51 -17.12
CA PHE A 153 -15.00 0.78 -16.56
C PHE A 153 -14.97 0.89 -15.04
N PRO A 154 -15.74 1.83 -14.44
CA PRO A 154 -15.83 1.95 -12.99
C PRO A 154 -16.64 0.80 -12.39
N ILE A 155 -16.19 0.32 -11.23
CA ILE A 155 -16.87 -0.71 -10.45
C ILE A 155 -17.30 -0.08 -9.13
N TYR A 156 -18.55 -0.27 -8.72
CA TYR A 156 -19.14 0.46 -7.58
C TYR A 156 -19.44 -0.42 -6.37
N SER A 157 -19.15 -1.72 -6.43
CA SER A 157 -19.38 -2.64 -5.31
C SER A 157 -18.33 -3.76 -5.29
N LEU A 158 -18.03 -4.24 -4.09
CA LEU A 158 -17.04 -5.32 -3.89
C LEU A 158 -17.52 -6.64 -4.49
N GLU A 159 -18.82 -6.93 -4.49
CA GLU A 159 -19.37 -8.14 -5.10
C GLU A 159 -19.21 -8.12 -6.62
N LYS A 160 -19.41 -6.95 -7.26
CA LYS A 160 -19.18 -6.79 -8.70
C LYS A 160 -17.70 -6.96 -9.02
N LEU A 161 -16.80 -6.38 -8.21
CA LEU A 161 -15.36 -6.59 -8.35
C LEU A 161 -15.02 -8.08 -8.23
N GLN A 162 -15.57 -8.78 -7.23
CA GLN A 162 -15.34 -10.20 -7.02
C GLN A 162 -15.78 -11.05 -8.22
N ARG A 163 -16.97 -10.78 -8.79
CA ARG A 163 -17.48 -11.48 -9.98
C ARG A 163 -16.63 -11.26 -11.22
N ILE A 164 -16.04 -10.07 -11.36
CA ILE A 164 -15.12 -9.76 -12.45
C ILE A 164 -13.79 -10.48 -12.22
N ALA A 165 -13.23 -10.34 -11.01
CA ALA A 165 -11.98 -10.97 -10.59
C ALA A 165 -12.01 -12.49 -10.82
N SER A 166 -13.10 -13.18 -10.45
CA SER A 166 -13.20 -14.63 -10.62
C SER A 166 -13.10 -15.09 -12.08
N LYS A 167 -13.47 -14.23 -13.04
CA LYS A 167 -13.38 -14.51 -14.48
C LYS A 167 -12.00 -14.18 -15.07
N ILE A 168 -11.40 -13.07 -14.65
CA ILE A 168 -10.16 -12.55 -15.26
C ILE A 168 -8.89 -13.07 -14.58
N MET A 169 -8.94 -13.32 -13.27
CA MET A 169 -7.77 -13.69 -12.48
C MET A 169 -7.10 -15.00 -12.90
N PRO A 170 -7.81 -16.05 -13.38
CA PRO A 170 -7.15 -17.26 -13.90
C PRO A 170 -6.17 -16.99 -15.06
N ILE A 171 -6.38 -15.88 -15.80
CA ILE A 171 -5.51 -15.43 -16.88
C ILE A 171 -4.46 -14.46 -16.34
N ILE A 172 -4.90 -13.41 -15.64
CA ILE A 172 -4.03 -12.34 -15.12
C ILE A 172 -2.95 -12.89 -14.19
N SER A 173 -3.28 -13.87 -13.34
CA SER A 173 -2.34 -14.42 -12.37
C SER A 173 -1.16 -15.19 -12.99
N ARG A 174 -1.27 -15.51 -14.29
CA ARG A 174 -0.24 -16.20 -15.09
C ARG A 174 0.63 -15.23 -15.90
N LEU A 175 0.23 -13.97 -16.03
CA LEU A 175 1.00 -12.95 -16.71
C LEU A 175 2.20 -12.52 -15.85
N PRO A 176 3.31 -12.07 -16.46
CA PRO A 176 4.40 -11.46 -15.72
C PRO A 176 3.91 -10.30 -14.85
N PHE A 177 4.28 -10.28 -13.57
CA PHE A 177 3.77 -9.27 -12.62
C PHE A 177 4.07 -7.83 -13.07
N THR A 178 5.19 -7.63 -13.76
CA THR A 178 5.65 -6.34 -14.30
C THR A 178 4.75 -5.77 -15.42
N MET A 179 3.79 -6.56 -15.93
CA MET A 179 2.76 -6.11 -16.88
C MET A 179 1.51 -5.57 -16.19
N ILE A 180 1.21 -6.04 -14.98
CA ILE A 180 -0.05 -5.76 -14.27
C ILE A 180 0.13 -4.73 -13.15
N TYR A 181 1.36 -4.55 -12.66
CA TYR A 181 1.69 -3.61 -11.60
C TYR A 181 2.89 -2.71 -11.99
N PRO A 182 2.91 -1.41 -11.62
CA PRO A 182 4.08 -0.57 -11.81
C PRO A 182 5.24 -1.00 -10.89
N THR A 183 6.24 -1.68 -11.47
CA THR A 183 7.47 -2.10 -10.77
C THR A 183 8.73 -1.45 -11.37
N GLY A 184 9.80 -1.35 -10.57
CA GLY A 184 11.09 -0.83 -11.03
C GLY A 184 10.99 0.60 -11.55
N SER A 185 11.63 0.89 -12.69
CA SER A 185 11.65 2.24 -13.29
C SER A 185 10.29 2.73 -13.81
N LYS A 186 9.26 1.88 -13.87
CA LYS A 186 7.89 2.29 -14.19
C LYS A 186 7.21 3.01 -13.02
N GLN A 187 7.74 2.92 -11.80
CA GLN A 187 7.21 3.60 -10.61
C GLN A 187 7.35 5.12 -10.71
N ASP A 188 8.39 5.59 -11.39
CA ASP A 188 8.72 7.03 -11.49
C ASP A 188 8.03 7.72 -12.68
N LYS A 189 7.32 6.97 -13.54
CA LYS A 189 6.73 7.50 -14.79
C LYS A 189 5.24 7.80 -14.63
N GLN A 190 4.88 9.09 -14.63
CA GLN A 190 3.49 9.53 -14.79
C GLN A 190 2.96 9.22 -16.20
N SER A 191 1.71 8.75 -16.29
CA SER A 191 1.05 8.52 -17.57
C SER A 191 0.13 9.69 -17.91
N ARG A 192 0.67 10.79 -18.44
CA ARG A 192 -0.10 12.04 -18.71
C ARG A 192 -1.41 11.80 -19.46
N LEU A 193 -1.38 11.02 -20.55
CA LEU A 193 -2.58 10.70 -21.34
C LEU A 193 -3.66 9.98 -20.52
N ARG A 194 -3.28 9.02 -19.66
CA ARG A 194 -4.24 8.29 -18.82
C ARG A 194 -4.67 9.11 -17.60
N ALA A 195 -3.79 9.96 -17.06
CA ALA A 195 -4.13 10.89 -15.99
C ALA A 195 -5.24 11.86 -16.45
N THR A 196 -5.14 12.43 -17.65
CA THR A 196 -6.22 13.24 -18.25
C THR A 196 -7.50 12.43 -18.43
N LYS A 197 -7.39 11.19 -18.93
CA LYS A 197 -8.55 10.31 -19.17
C LYS A 197 -9.35 9.99 -17.90
N PHE A 198 -8.68 9.83 -16.76
CA PHE A 198 -9.32 9.41 -15.50
C PHE A 198 -9.45 10.54 -14.47
N ALA A 199 -9.05 11.76 -14.80
CA ALA A 199 -9.10 12.92 -13.91
C ALA A 199 -10.50 13.17 -13.32
N SER A 200 -11.56 12.96 -14.10
CA SER A 200 -12.94 13.14 -13.63
C SER A 200 -13.28 12.27 -12.41
N TYR A 201 -12.73 11.05 -12.31
CA TYR A 201 -12.93 10.19 -11.15
C TYR A 201 -12.21 10.71 -9.90
N TYR A 202 -11.00 11.26 -10.08
CA TYR A 202 -10.28 11.93 -9.01
C TYR A 202 -11.05 13.15 -8.51
N HIS A 203 -11.60 13.95 -9.43
CA HIS A 203 -12.33 15.18 -9.11
C HIS A 203 -13.68 14.93 -8.46
N HIS A 204 -14.34 13.83 -8.80
CA HIS A 204 -15.62 13.43 -8.21
C HIS A 204 -15.47 12.90 -6.78
N ALA A 205 -14.31 12.32 -6.46
CA ALA A 205 -14.03 11.78 -5.14
C ALA A 205 -13.72 12.88 -4.12
N GLU A 206 -14.09 12.63 -2.87
CA GLU A 206 -13.67 13.39 -1.69
C GLU A 206 -12.40 12.78 -1.10
N VAL A 207 -12.27 11.46 -1.23
CA VAL A 207 -11.15 10.66 -0.73
C VAL A 207 -10.57 9.83 -1.87
N ILE A 208 -9.26 9.89 -2.06
CA ILE A 208 -8.53 9.01 -2.98
C ILE A 208 -7.69 8.06 -2.13
N ALA A 209 -7.90 6.77 -2.32
CA ALA A 209 -7.34 5.75 -1.45
C ALA A 209 -6.66 4.63 -2.24
N GLY A 210 -5.54 4.14 -1.72
CA GLY A 210 -4.83 2.98 -2.26
C GLY A 210 -3.32 3.14 -2.33
N ASP A 211 -2.67 2.38 -3.20
CA ASP A 211 -1.21 2.39 -3.30
C ASP A 211 -0.70 3.66 -3.93
N TYR A 212 0.29 4.29 -3.30
CA TYR A 212 0.80 5.58 -3.76
C TYR A 212 1.33 5.52 -5.20
N HIS A 213 1.93 4.41 -5.64
CA HIS A 213 2.43 4.32 -7.02
C HIS A 213 1.29 4.34 -8.03
N PHE A 214 0.14 3.75 -7.71
CA PHE A 214 -1.05 3.87 -8.52
C PHE A 214 -1.63 5.29 -8.50
N ILE A 215 -1.74 5.88 -7.31
CA ILE A 215 -2.22 7.27 -7.16
C ILE A 215 -1.35 8.22 -8.00
N HIS A 216 -0.04 8.17 -7.81
CA HIS A 216 0.95 9.02 -8.47
C HIS A 216 0.93 8.88 -10.00
N LYS A 217 0.89 7.63 -10.50
CA LYS A 217 0.93 7.35 -11.94
C LYS A 217 -0.23 7.99 -12.72
N TYR A 218 -1.39 8.13 -12.09
CA TYR A 218 -2.62 8.66 -12.67
C TYR A 218 -3.07 9.99 -12.05
N LEU A 219 -2.21 10.61 -11.23
CA LEU A 219 -2.51 11.85 -10.53
C LEU A 219 -2.73 13.01 -11.53
N PRO A 220 -3.92 13.66 -11.54
CA PRO A 220 -4.17 14.81 -12.39
C PRO A 220 -3.35 16.04 -11.95
N GLU A 221 -3.22 17.04 -12.82
CA GLU A 221 -2.48 18.28 -12.53
C GLU A 221 -3.10 19.12 -11.41
N LYS A 222 -4.40 18.96 -11.16
CA LYS A 222 -5.11 19.62 -10.07
C LYS A 222 -6.06 18.65 -9.38
N LEU A 223 -6.10 18.76 -8.06
CA LEU A 223 -7.03 18.16 -7.12
C LEU A 223 -7.93 19.27 -6.56
N ASN A 224 -9.10 18.89 -6.03
CA ASN A 224 -10.11 19.79 -5.47
C ASN A 224 -10.09 19.80 -3.94
N GLY A 225 -8.94 19.53 -3.31
CA GLY A 225 -8.85 19.39 -1.87
C GLY A 225 -9.24 18.01 -1.35
N GLN A 226 -9.06 16.94 -2.12
CA GLN A 226 -9.29 15.59 -1.64
C GLN A 226 -8.37 15.22 -0.47
N MET A 227 -8.85 14.30 0.35
CA MET A 227 -8.03 13.53 1.28
C MET A 227 -7.36 12.38 0.52
N ILE A 228 -6.06 12.20 0.72
CA ILE A 228 -5.31 11.06 0.18
C ILE A 228 -5.05 10.07 1.30
N ILE A 229 -5.51 8.82 1.17
CA ILE A 229 -5.21 7.73 2.11
C ILE A 229 -4.30 6.73 1.41
N THR A 230 -3.07 6.59 1.88
CA THR A 230 -2.08 5.76 1.20
C THR A 230 -1.09 5.11 2.15
N ASN A 231 -0.10 4.43 1.60
CA ASN A 231 0.95 3.72 2.31
C ASN A 231 2.21 4.57 2.44
N THR A 232 3.31 4.11 1.84
CA THR A 232 4.63 4.70 1.94
C THR A 232 4.78 5.84 0.95
N ILE A 233 5.21 6.99 1.47
CA ILE A 233 5.47 8.22 0.72
C ILE A 233 6.83 8.80 1.09
N THR A 234 7.39 9.63 0.23
CA THR A 234 8.60 10.42 0.48
C THR A 234 8.26 11.90 0.72
N ALA A 235 9.21 12.70 1.17
CA ALA A 235 9.00 14.16 1.31
C ALA A 235 8.62 14.83 -0.02
N ALA A 236 9.25 14.42 -1.12
CA ALA A 236 8.91 14.90 -2.47
C ALA A 236 7.48 14.53 -2.88
N ASP A 237 6.98 13.38 -2.43
CA ASP A 237 5.59 12.97 -2.67
C ASP A 237 4.59 13.86 -1.92
N VAL A 238 4.93 14.23 -0.67
CA VAL A 238 4.12 15.18 0.13
C VAL A 238 4.05 16.54 -0.58
N GLU A 239 5.19 17.06 -1.01
CA GLU A 239 5.29 18.34 -1.73
C GLU A 239 4.45 18.31 -3.01
N LEU A 240 4.59 17.25 -3.81
CA LEU A 240 3.80 17.07 -5.02
C LEU A 240 2.29 17.05 -4.73
N LEU A 241 1.84 16.28 -3.73
CA LEU A 241 0.41 16.23 -3.38
C LEU A 241 -0.12 17.60 -2.91
N MET A 242 0.69 18.35 -2.17
CA MET A 242 0.37 19.71 -1.75
C MET A 242 0.26 20.66 -2.96
N GLU A 243 1.22 20.63 -3.89
CA GLU A 243 1.20 21.42 -5.12
C GLU A 243 -0.01 21.10 -6.00
N ARG A 244 -0.40 19.82 -6.08
CA ARG A 244 -1.59 19.39 -6.80
C ARG A 244 -2.89 19.80 -6.10
N GLY A 245 -2.85 20.24 -4.85
CA GLY A 245 -4.01 20.75 -4.12
C GLY A 245 -4.75 19.73 -3.27
N ALA A 246 -4.10 18.66 -2.81
CA ALA A 246 -4.65 17.78 -1.78
C ALA A 246 -4.87 18.55 -0.47
N ALA A 247 -5.95 18.26 0.27
CA ALA A 247 -6.21 18.94 1.55
C ALA A 247 -5.56 18.22 2.74
N MET A 248 -5.52 16.90 2.67
CA MET A 248 -5.07 16.05 3.77
C MET A 248 -4.41 14.79 3.20
N LEU A 249 -3.43 14.29 3.92
CA LEU A 249 -2.73 13.05 3.64
C LEU A 249 -2.75 12.17 4.88
N VAL A 250 -3.15 10.92 4.69
CA VAL A 250 -3.13 9.88 5.70
C VAL A 250 -2.22 8.77 5.23
N THR A 251 -1.23 8.39 6.05
CA THR A 251 -0.36 7.25 5.78
C THR A 251 -0.65 6.11 6.75
N THR A 252 -0.94 4.92 6.23
CA THR A 252 -1.23 3.73 7.04
C THR A 252 0.03 3.13 7.67
N THR A 253 1.18 3.30 7.02
CA THR A 253 2.49 2.90 7.54
C THR A 253 3.17 4.10 8.22
N PRO A 254 3.41 4.08 9.54
CA PRO A 254 4.16 5.06 10.28
C PRO A 254 5.64 4.96 9.96
N GLU A 255 6.33 6.00 10.39
CA GLU A 255 7.74 6.20 10.19
C GLU A 255 8.50 5.73 11.43
N PHE A 256 9.47 4.84 11.24
CA PHE A 256 10.38 4.38 12.27
C PHE A 256 11.76 5.00 12.04
N GLN A 257 12.22 5.79 13.01
CA GLN A 257 13.54 6.43 12.97
C GLN A 257 13.83 7.17 11.64
N GLY A 258 12.88 7.97 11.16
CA GLY A 258 13.08 8.73 9.91
C GLY A 258 12.81 7.93 8.63
N ARG A 259 12.34 6.68 8.72
CA ARG A 259 12.09 5.81 7.55
C ARG A 259 10.77 5.07 7.62
N THR A 260 10.10 4.96 6.49
CA THR A 260 8.90 4.13 6.36
C THR A 260 9.29 2.75 5.84
N PHE A 261 8.93 1.71 6.59
CA PHE A 261 9.08 0.32 6.14
C PHE A 261 7.80 -0.14 5.43
N GLY A 262 7.98 -0.84 4.31
CA GLY A 262 6.86 -1.46 3.61
C GLY A 262 6.22 -2.57 4.47
N THR A 263 4.96 -2.87 4.22
CA THR A 263 4.23 -3.91 4.96
C THR A 263 4.90 -5.28 4.86
N ASN A 264 5.56 -5.60 3.73
CA ASN A 264 6.32 -6.84 3.57
C ASN A 264 7.52 -6.96 4.54
N VAL A 265 8.16 -5.83 4.87
CA VAL A 265 9.26 -5.79 5.85
C VAL A 265 8.70 -5.96 7.25
N MET A 266 7.66 -5.19 7.58
CA MET A 266 7.10 -5.19 8.93
C MET A 266 6.38 -6.48 9.26
N GLU A 267 5.71 -7.12 8.30
CA GLU A 267 5.15 -8.45 8.48
C GLU A 267 6.24 -9.49 8.74
N ALA A 268 7.39 -9.39 8.06
CA ALA A 268 8.53 -10.27 8.31
C ALA A 268 9.12 -10.05 9.72
N VAL A 269 9.21 -8.80 10.17
CA VAL A 269 9.58 -8.47 11.57
C VAL A 269 8.58 -9.09 12.55
N PHE A 270 7.28 -8.99 12.27
CA PHE A 270 6.24 -9.55 13.13
C PHE A 270 6.32 -11.07 13.20
N LEU A 271 6.55 -11.76 12.09
CA LEU A 271 6.79 -13.21 12.12
C LEU A 271 8.05 -13.56 12.93
N ALA A 272 9.12 -12.80 12.78
CA ALA A 272 10.34 -13.01 13.56
C ALA A 272 10.13 -12.77 15.07
N LEU A 273 9.26 -11.82 15.47
CA LEU A 273 8.86 -11.61 16.86
C LEU A 273 8.00 -12.77 17.39
N LEU A 274 7.02 -13.22 16.60
CA LEU A 274 6.09 -14.28 16.98
C LEU A 274 6.74 -15.67 16.98
N GLY A 275 7.85 -15.86 16.26
CA GLY A 275 8.43 -17.17 16.02
C GLY A 275 7.53 -18.07 15.18
N LYS A 276 6.69 -17.47 14.33
CA LYS A 276 5.68 -18.17 13.51
C LYS A 276 6.05 -18.14 12.03
N ARG A 277 5.62 -19.18 11.30
CA ARG A 277 5.54 -19.15 9.84
C ARG A 277 4.33 -18.33 9.39
N TRP A 278 4.30 -17.97 8.11
CA TRP A 278 3.25 -17.10 7.58
C TRP A 278 1.87 -17.74 7.62
N ASP A 279 1.78 -19.05 7.39
CA ASP A 279 0.55 -19.84 7.44
C ASP A 279 0.05 -20.11 8.87
N GLU A 280 0.88 -19.83 9.88
CA GLU A 280 0.54 -19.96 11.31
C GLU A 280 0.12 -18.62 11.93
N ALA A 281 0.39 -17.50 11.24
CA ALA A 281 0.06 -16.16 11.72
C ALA A 281 -1.39 -15.80 11.37
N THR A 282 -2.06 -15.19 12.34
CA THR A 282 -3.45 -14.76 12.26
C THR A 282 -3.58 -13.23 12.22
N PRO A 283 -4.68 -12.68 11.70
CA PRO A 283 -4.96 -11.24 11.81
C PRO A 283 -4.90 -10.73 13.27
N GLU A 284 -5.32 -11.55 14.23
CA GLU A 284 -5.29 -11.25 15.66
C GLU A 284 -3.86 -11.12 16.19
N ASP A 285 -2.94 -11.98 15.73
CA ASP A 285 -1.52 -11.88 16.07
C ASP A 285 -0.95 -10.51 15.62
N TYR A 286 -1.26 -10.11 14.39
CA TYR A 286 -0.82 -8.82 13.86
C TYR A 286 -1.46 -7.65 14.60
N ALA A 287 -2.76 -7.73 14.90
CA ALA A 287 -3.47 -6.68 15.64
C ALA A 287 -2.88 -6.47 17.04
N ALA A 288 -2.53 -7.55 17.75
CA ALA A 288 -1.91 -7.48 19.07
C ALA A 288 -0.53 -6.80 19.03
N LEU A 289 0.31 -7.11 18.04
CA LEU A 289 1.61 -6.45 17.87
C LEU A 289 1.47 -4.97 17.50
N LEU A 290 0.53 -4.65 16.61
CA LEU A 290 0.24 -3.25 16.24
C LEU A 290 -0.21 -2.44 17.46
N GLN A 291 -1.03 -3.02 18.33
CA GLN A 291 -1.45 -2.40 19.58
C GLN A 291 -0.27 -2.16 20.54
N GLN A 292 0.62 -3.15 20.72
CA GLN A 292 1.81 -3.00 21.56
C GLN A 292 2.77 -1.92 21.03
N LEU A 293 2.84 -1.75 19.71
CA LEU A 293 3.62 -0.70 19.07
C LEU A 293 2.93 0.68 19.08
N ASN A 294 1.71 0.77 19.63
CA ASN A 294 0.82 1.94 19.54
C ASN A 294 0.73 2.47 18.09
N TRP A 295 0.55 1.55 17.16
CA TRP A 295 0.61 1.84 15.74
C TRP A 295 -0.65 2.56 15.28
N GLN A 296 -0.51 3.79 14.80
CA GLN A 296 -1.63 4.61 14.33
C GLN A 296 -1.34 5.22 12.95
N PRO A 297 -2.36 5.44 12.12
CA PRO A 297 -2.20 6.17 10.87
C PRO A 297 -1.78 7.62 11.17
N LYS A 298 -0.82 8.14 10.39
CA LYS A 298 -0.38 9.53 10.51
C LYS A 298 -1.26 10.41 9.65
N ILE A 299 -1.83 11.46 10.23
CA ILE A 299 -2.68 12.43 9.54
C ILE A 299 -1.92 13.75 9.39
N ILE A 300 -1.83 14.24 8.16
CA ILE A 300 -1.11 15.47 7.80
C ILE A 300 -2.07 16.39 7.04
N LYS A 301 -2.31 17.60 7.56
CA LYS A 301 -3.01 18.64 6.81
C LYS A 301 -2.04 19.26 5.80
N LEU A 302 -2.41 19.31 4.53
CA LEU A 302 -1.57 19.81 3.43
C LEU A 302 -1.97 21.21 2.97
N LYS A 303 -3.20 21.66 3.25
CA LYS A 303 -3.61 23.03 2.96
C LYS A 303 -2.90 24.02 3.90
N LYS A 304 -2.28 25.06 3.34
CA LYS A 304 -2.01 26.30 4.08
C LYS A 304 -3.35 26.88 4.52
N GLU A 305 -3.50 27.16 5.81
CA GLU A 305 -4.57 28.02 6.27
C GLU A 305 -4.42 29.36 5.56
N ILE A 306 -5.38 29.71 4.70
CA ILE A 306 -5.51 31.08 4.22
C ILE A 306 -6.04 31.83 5.43
N ASN A 307 -5.17 32.51 6.15
CA ASN A 307 -5.57 33.53 7.11
C ASN A 307 -6.36 34.58 6.31
N ALA A 308 -7.69 34.48 6.34
CA ALA A 308 -8.57 35.55 5.92
C ALA A 308 -8.46 36.66 6.97
N GLN A 309 -7.43 37.49 6.87
CA GLN A 309 -7.47 38.82 7.46
C GLN A 309 -8.47 39.64 6.64
N VAL A 310 -9.73 39.57 7.07
CA VAL A 310 -10.77 40.52 6.71
C VAL A 310 -10.74 41.62 7.77
N GLN A 311 -10.74 42.87 7.28
CA GLN A 311 -11.07 44.13 7.97
C GLN A 311 -9.98 44.69 8.92
N GLU A 312 -9.58 45.98 8.85
CA GLU A 312 -10.30 47.19 8.43
C GLU A 312 -9.35 48.20 7.76
N SER A 313 -9.81 48.81 6.67
CA SER A 313 -9.32 50.12 6.24
C SER A 313 -10.01 51.20 7.09
N PRO A 314 -9.28 52.20 7.61
CA PRO A 314 -9.89 53.47 7.93
C PRO A 314 -9.54 54.50 6.84
N ALA A 315 -10.57 55.01 6.19
CA ALA A 315 -10.60 56.35 5.60
C ALA A 315 -11.96 56.94 6.01
N PRO A 316 -12.07 58.25 6.30
CA PRO A 316 -11.36 59.34 5.63
C PRO A 316 -10.33 60.08 6.50
#